data_AF-A0A5Q2VRF3-F1
#
_entry.id   AF-A0A5Q2VRF3-F1
#
_cell.length_a   1.000
_cell.length_b   1.000
_cell.length_c   1.000
_cell.angle_alpha   90.00
_cell.angle_beta   90.00
_cell.angle_gamma   90.00
#
_symmetry.space_group_name_H-M   'P 1'
#
loop_
_entity.id
_entity.type
_entity.pdbx_description
1 polymer ?
#
loop_
_entity_poly.entity_id
_entity_poly.type
_entity_poly.pdbx_seq_one_letter_code
_entity_poly.pdbx_strand_id
1 'polypeptide(L)'
;MTAGGRGWLPDVDQGRRVEIPARINDLALVGCRINDLALVGCRINDLALVGCRINDLALVGCRINDLALVGCRFRVLALVGCRFRVLALVGAAVVQALADRPTERRADRPTDRATCRPSD
;
A
#
# COMPACT_ATOMS: atom_id res chain seq x y z
N MET A 1 -19.13 12.81 23.88
CA MET A 1 -19.56 11.60 23.15
C MET A 1 -18.98 11.68 21.75
N THR A 2 -18.16 10.70 21.40
CA THR A 2 -17.23 10.67 20.27
C THR A 2 -17.96 10.66 18.93
N ALA A 3 -17.78 11.72 18.13
CA ALA A 3 -18.23 11.76 16.74
C ALA A 3 -17.36 10.82 15.90
N GLY A 4 -17.68 9.52 15.94
CA GLY A 4 -17.10 8.50 15.09
C GLY A 4 -17.56 8.71 13.66
N GLY A 5 -16.83 9.55 12.91
CA GLY A 5 -17.05 9.80 11.49
C GLY A 5 -16.75 8.55 10.67
N ARG A 6 -17.72 7.65 10.56
CA ARG A 6 -17.72 6.59 9.54
C ARG A 6 -18.05 7.24 8.21
N GLY A 7 -17.03 7.78 7.54
CA GLY A 7 -17.15 8.30 6.19
C GLY A 7 -17.44 7.17 5.21
N TRP A 8 -18.72 6.81 5.07
CA TRP A 8 -19.19 6.17 3.84
C TRP A 8 -19.07 7.21 2.74
N LEU A 9 -18.16 7.02 1.78
CA LEU A 9 -18.21 7.74 0.52
C LEU A 9 -19.18 6.98 -0.41
N PRO A 10 -20.42 7.42 -0.59
CA PRO A 10 -21.26 6.89 -1.66
C PRO A 10 -20.72 7.41 -2.99
N ASP A 11 -20.63 6.52 -3.97
CA ASP A 11 -20.36 6.84 -5.38
C ASP A 11 -19.13 7.73 -5.65
N VAL A 12 -17.94 7.14 -5.58
CA VAL A 12 -16.78 7.69 -6.31
C VAL A 12 -16.94 7.32 -7.80
N ASP A 13 -17.95 7.89 -8.45
CA ASP A 13 -18.03 8.00 -9.90
C ASP A 13 -17.28 9.27 -10.29
N GLN A 14 -15.96 9.16 -10.46
CA GLN A 14 -15.15 10.17 -11.12
C GLN A 14 -13.74 9.63 -11.32
N GLY A 15 -13.26 9.67 -12.56
CA GLY A 15 -11.84 9.55 -12.92
C GLY A 15 -10.98 10.70 -12.37
N ARG A 16 -11.20 11.08 -11.11
CA ARG A 16 -10.38 12.03 -10.37
C ARG A 16 -9.33 11.23 -9.62
N ARG A 17 -8.08 11.52 -9.94
CA ARG A 17 -6.90 11.13 -9.16
C ARG A 17 -7.12 11.61 -7.71
N VAL A 18 -7.46 10.67 -6.83
CA VAL A 18 -7.67 10.96 -5.40
C VAL A 18 -6.31 10.96 -4.71
N GLU A 19 -5.68 12.13 -4.64
CA GLU A 19 -4.47 12.35 -3.85
C GLU A 19 -4.88 12.78 -2.45
N ILE A 20 -4.72 11.90 -1.44
CA ILE A 20 -5.03 12.24 -0.05
C ILE A 20 -3.73 12.34 0.76
N PRO A 21 -3.05 13.49 0.82
CA PRO A 21 -1.96 13.70 1.76
C PRO A 21 -2.53 13.96 3.16
N ALA A 22 -3.19 12.96 3.75
CA ALA A 22 -3.81 13.08 5.07
C ALA A 22 -3.60 11.83 5.93
N ARG A 23 -3.66 12.03 7.24
CA ARG A 23 -3.82 10.95 8.19
C ARG A 23 -5.30 10.58 8.22
N ILE A 24 -5.60 9.34 7.86
CA ILE A 24 -6.96 8.80 7.86
C ILE A 24 -7.00 7.74 8.94
N ASN A 25 -7.97 7.81 9.84
CA ASN A 25 -8.15 6.73 10.80
C ASN A 25 -8.74 5.52 10.08
N ASP A 26 -9.90 5.69 9.45
CA ASP A 26 -10.62 4.61 8.77
C ASP A 26 -11.04 5.05 7.37
N LEU A 27 -10.73 4.24 6.36
CA LEU A 27 -11.20 4.43 4.98
C LEU A 27 -11.89 3.15 4.50
N ALA A 28 -13.18 3.24 4.22
CA ALA A 28 -13.98 2.14 3.70
C ALA A 28 -14.54 2.49 2.32
N LEU A 29 -14.23 1.68 1.31
CA LEU A 29 -14.74 1.79 -0.05
C LEU A 29 -15.53 0.53 -0.38
N VAL A 30 -16.81 0.69 -0.75
CA VAL A 30 -17.72 -0.43 -1.02
C VAL A 30 -18.37 -0.25 -2.39
N GLY A 31 -18.19 -1.23 -3.26
CA GLY A 31 -18.81 -1.26 -4.60
C GLY A 31 -18.32 -0.16 -5.56
N CYS A 32 -17.22 0.52 -5.23
CA CYS A 32 -16.72 1.64 -6.02
C CYS A 32 -16.00 1.17 -7.29
N ARG A 33 -16.07 1.97 -8.35
CA ARG A 33 -15.25 1.81 -9.57
C ARG A 33 -14.31 3.00 -9.69
N ILE A 34 -13.02 2.76 -9.51
CA ILE A 34 -12.00 3.80 -9.57
C ILE A 34 -11.06 3.48 -10.74
N ASN A 35 -10.83 4.45 -11.62
CA ASN A 35 -9.84 4.25 -12.67
C ASN A 35 -8.43 4.32 -12.07
N ASP A 36 -8.11 5.43 -11.41
CA ASP A 36 -6.78 5.67 -10.88
C ASP A 36 -6.86 6.13 -9.42
N LEU A 37 -6.26 5.37 -8.50
CA LEU A 37 -6.14 5.69 -7.09
C LEU A 37 -4.67 5.82 -6.71
N ALA A 38 -4.23 7.04 -6.39
CA ALA A 38 -2.84 7.34 -6.06
C ALA A 38 -2.72 7.90 -4.63
N LEU A 39 -2.17 7.10 -3.72
CA LEU A 39 -1.96 7.45 -2.32
C LEU A 39 -0.45 7.64 -2.09
N VAL A 40 -0.05 8.84 -1.69
CA VAL A 40 1.36 9.21 -1.49
C VAL A 40 1.57 9.78 -0.09
N GLY A 41 2.47 9.16 0.69
CA GLY A 41 2.82 9.62 2.04
C GLY A 41 1.69 9.53 3.07
N CYS A 42 0.63 8.79 2.77
CA CYS A 42 -0.55 8.67 3.63
C CYS A 42 -0.25 7.82 4.87
N ARG A 43 -0.93 8.11 5.98
CA ARG A 43 -0.99 7.21 7.14
C ARG A 43 -2.43 6.81 7.37
N ILE A 44 -2.73 5.53 7.21
CA ILE A 44 -4.07 4.96 7.34
C ILE A 44 -4.02 3.92 8.46
N ASN A 45 -4.93 3.95 9.43
CA ASN A 45 -5.00 2.85 10.39
C ASN A 45 -5.70 1.68 9.73
N ASP A 46 -6.94 1.87 9.29
CA ASP A 46 -7.77 0.82 8.71
C ASP A 46 -8.23 1.19 7.29
N LEU A 47 -7.86 0.37 6.30
CA LEU A 47 -8.28 0.51 4.91
C LEU A 47 -9.05 -0.75 4.48
N ALA A 48 -10.36 -0.60 4.27
CA ALA A 48 -11.23 -1.68 3.83
C ALA A 48 -11.79 -1.39 2.43
N LEU A 49 -11.52 -2.28 1.47
CA LEU A 49 -12.14 -2.26 0.16
C LEU A 49 -12.98 -3.52 -0.03
N VAL A 50 -14.26 -3.35 -0.36
CA VAL A 50 -15.21 -4.46 -0.55
C VAL A 50 -15.91 -4.33 -1.90
N GLY A 51 -15.73 -5.33 -2.78
CA GLY A 51 -16.38 -5.37 -4.09
C GLY A 51 -15.97 -4.26 -5.04
N CYS A 52 -14.84 -3.59 -4.79
CA CYS A 52 -14.37 -2.48 -5.59
C CYS A 52 -13.63 -2.96 -6.85
N ARG A 53 -13.74 -2.19 -7.94
CA ARG A 53 -12.95 -2.39 -9.16
C ARG A 53 -12.03 -1.21 -9.35
N ILE A 54 -10.73 -1.44 -9.29
CA ILE A 54 -9.71 -0.41 -9.43
C ILE A 54 -8.84 -0.77 -10.63
N ASN A 55 -8.68 0.11 -11.61
CA ASN A 55 -7.77 -0.19 -12.71
C ASN A 55 -6.33 -0.03 -12.21
N ASP A 56 -5.96 1.14 -11.71
CA ASP A 56 -4.60 1.43 -11.30
C ASP A 56 -4.57 1.93 -9.85
N LEU A 57 -3.99 1.12 -8.95
CA LEU A 57 -3.74 1.50 -7.56
C LEU A 57 -2.25 1.76 -7.36
N ALA A 58 -1.86 2.98 -7.03
CA ALA A 58 -0.49 3.35 -6.69
C ALA A 58 -0.41 3.82 -5.24
N LEU A 59 0.37 3.12 -4.43
CA LEU A 59 0.66 3.42 -3.04
C LEU A 59 2.16 3.71 -2.94
N VAL A 60 2.54 4.93 -2.58
CA VAL A 60 3.94 5.37 -2.48
C VAL A 60 4.24 5.92 -1.09
N GLY A 61 5.18 5.31 -0.38
CA GLY A 61 5.61 5.77 0.95
C GLY A 61 4.50 5.81 2.00
N CYS A 62 3.41 5.07 1.80
CA CYS A 62 2.27 5.02 2.70
C CYS A 62 2.52 4.06 3.87
N ARG A 63 1.92 4.36 5.03
CA ARG A 63 1.87 3.44 6.17
C ARG A 63 0.41 3.08 6.42
N ILE A 64 0.09 1.80 6.28
CA ILE A 64 -1.24 1.26 6.56
C ILE A 64 -1.09 0.24 7.69
N ASN A 65 -1.86 0.33 8.76
CA ASN A 65 -1.81 -0.73 9.77
C ASN A 65 -2.55 -1.96 9.23
N ASP A 66 -3.82 -1.81 8.88
CA ASP A 66 -4.68 -2.91 8.50
C ASP A 66 -5.29 -2.63 7.12
N LEU A 67 -4.95 -3.49 6.14
CA LEU A 67 -5.48 -3.44 4.78
C LEU A 67 -6.31 -4.69 4.50
N ALA A 68 -7.63 -4.51 4.31
CA ALA A 68 -8.58 -5.56 3.98
C ALA A 68 -9.14 -5.36 2.57
N LEU A 69 -8.93 -6.34 1.69
CA LEU A 69 -9.39 -6.35 0.31
C LEU A 69 -10.31 -7.55 0.11
N VAL A 70 -11.62 -7.32 0.03
CA VAL A 70 -12.63 -8.38 -0.10
C VAL A 70 -13.34 -8.29 -1.44
N GLY A 71 -13.25 -9.33 -2.28
CA GLY A 71 -13.94 -9.38 -3.58
C GLY A 71 -13.54 -8.27 -4.55
N CYS A 72 -12.39 -7.63 -4.33
CA CYS A 72 -11.93 -6.50 -5.13
C CYS A 72 -11.15 -6.96 -6.37
N ARG A 73 -11.19 -6.16 -7.44
CA ARG A 73 -10.41 -6.43 -8.66
C ARG A 73 -9.49 -5.26 -8.95
N PHE A 74 -8.21 -5.55 -9.11
CA PHE A 74 -7.16 -4.61 -9.46
C PHE A 74 -6.54 -5.00 -10.79
N ARG A 75 -6.43 -4.08 -11.75
CA ARG A 75 -5.64 -4.34 -12.97
C ARG A 75 -4.16 -4.17 -12.69
N VAL A 76 -3.78 -3.08 -12.04
CA VAL A 76 -2.41 -2.78 -11.61
C VAL A 76 -2.43 -2.36 -10.14
N LEU A 77 -1.52 -2.93 -9.36
CA LEU A 77 -1.33 -2.65 -7.95
C LEU A 77 0.15 -2.37 -7.68
N ALA A 78 0.51 -1.10 -7.57
CA ALA A 78 1.87 -0.65 -7.29
C ALA A 78 2.03 -0.26 -5.81
N LEU A 79 2.92 -0.95 -5.10
CA LEU A 79 3.25 -0.73 -3.69
C LEU A 79 4.73 -0.37 -3.55
N VAL A 80 5.03 0.93 -3.53
CA VAL A 80 6.40 1.48 -3.54
C VAL A 80 6.71 2.03 -2.16
N GLY A 81 7.72 1.48 -1.47
CA GLY A 81 8.13 1.94 -0.13
C GLY A 81 7.01 1.96 0.93
N CYS A 82 5.94 1.19 0.72
CA CYS A 82 4.80 1.14 1.64
C CYS A 82 5.02 0.14 2.76
N ARG A 83 4.44 0.40 3.92
CA ARG A 83 4.46 -0.52 5.07
C ARG A 83 3.05 -0.90 5.47
N PHE A 84 2.81 -2.20 5.55
CA PHE A 84 1.55 -2.80 6.01
C PHE A 84 1.86 -3.60 7.28
N ARG A 85 1.03 -3.47 8.32
CA ARG A 85 1.14 -4.35 9.50
C ARG A 85 0.37 -5.65 9.27
N VAL A 86 -0.82 -5.54 8.67
CA VAL A 86 -1.70 -6.65 8.29
C VAL A 86 -2.22 -6.40 6.88
N LEU A 87 -2.19 -7.45 6.07
CA LEU A 87 -2.73 -7.46 4.71
C LEU A 87 -3.63 -8.69 4.55
N ALA A 88 -4.92 -8.45 4.41
CA ALA A 88 -5.93 -9.49 4.18
C ALA A 88 -6.49 -9.34 2.76
N LEU A 89 -6.29 -10.36 1.92
CA LEU A 89 -6.90 -10.47 0.60
C LEU A 89 -7.86 -11.64 0.57
N VAL A 90 -9.16 -11.37 0.49
CA VAL A 90 -10.22 -12.38 0.46
C VAL A 90 -10.96 -12.28 -0.86
N GLY A 91 -10.70 -13.23 -1.78
CA GLY A 91 -11.32 -13.19 -3.12
C GLY A 91 -10.94 -11.93 -3.92
N ALA A 92 -9.85 -11.26 -3.57
CA ALA A 92 -9.31 -10.15 -4.32
C ALA A 92 -8.46 -10.69 -5.49
N ALA A 93 -8.63 -10.11 -6.67
CA ALA A 93 -7.88 -10.45 -7.87
C ALA A 93 -7.01 -9.26 -8.29
N VAL A 94 -5.71 -9.50 -8.47
CA VAL A 94 -4.76 -8.53 -9.02
C VAL A 94 -4.20 -9.10 -10.31
N VAL A 95 -4.32 -8.38 -11.42
CA VAL A 95 -3.74 -8.81 -12.71
C VAL A 95 -2.23 -8.56 -12.72
N GLN A 96 -1.80 -7.39 -12.24
CA GLN A 96 -0.40 -7.00 -12.20
C GLN A 96 -0.05 -6.35 -10.86
N ALA A 97 0.84 -6.99 -10.10
CA ALA A 97 1.36 -6.44 -8.85
C ALA A 97 2.80 -5.94 -9.05
N LEU A 98 3.04 -4.67 -8.75
CA LEU A 98 4.34 -4.00 -8.77
C LEU A 98 4.70 -3.63 -7.33
N ALA A 99 5.26 -4.56 -6.57
CA ALA A 99 5.89 -4.22 -5.31
C ALA A 99 7.33 -3.77 -5.58
N ASP A 100 7.79 -2.70 -4.93
CA ASP A 100 9.21 -2.37 -4.92
C ASP A 100 9.97 -3.63 -4.49
N ARG A 101 10.99 -4.02 -5.27
CA ARG A 101 11.87 -5.10 -4.82
C ARG A 101 12.41 -4.64 -3.46
N PRO A 102 12.33 -5.45 -2.40
CA PRO A 102 13.04 -5.10 -1.18
C PRO A 102 14.48 -4.88 -1.63
N THR A 103 14.97 -3.65 -1.51
CA THR A 103 16.39 -3.39 -1.71
C THR A 103 17.07 -4.34 -0.75
N GLU A 104 17.60 -5.46 -1.26
CA GLU A 104 18.56 -6.29 -0.55
C GLU A 104 19.66 -5.32 -0.17
N ARG A 105 19.54 -4.80 1.04
CA ARG A 105 20.58 -4.06 1.70
C ARG A 105 21.66 -5.11 1.90
N ARG A 106 22.54 -5.23 0.90
CA ARG A 106 23.84 -5.88 1.00
C ARG A 106 24.59 -5.19 2.13
N ALA A 107 24.29 -5.64 3.34
CA ALA A 107 25.04 -5.38 4.54
C ALA A 107 26.02 -6.53 4.72
N ASP A 108 26.78 -6.86 3.69
CA ASP A 108 27.98 -7.69 3.82
C ASP A 108 29.17 -6.79 3.51
N ARG A 109 29.56 -6.05 4.54
CA ARG A 109 30.93 -5.55 4.66
C ARG A 109 31.64 -6.45 5.66
N PRO A 110 32.33 -7.52 5.23
CA PRO A 110 33.47 -7.99 5.99
C PRO A 110 34.65 -7.11 5.57
N THR A 111 34.92 -6.06 6.35
CA THR A 111 36.28 -5.50 6.36
C THR A 111 37.11 -6.47 7.16
N ASP A 112 37.55 -7.57 6.53
CA ASP A 112 38.52 -8.44 7.17
C ASP A 112 39.91 -7.85 6.96
N ARG A 113 40.33 -7.15 8.01
CA ARG A 113 41.67 -6.63 8.19
C ARG A 113 42.55 -7.81 8.60
N ALA A 114 43.22 -8.42 7.63
CA ALA A 114 44.33 -9.32 7.92
C ALA A 114 45.45 -9.11 6.89
N THR A 115 46.21 -8.05 7.09
CA THR A 115 47.59 -7.97 6.60
C THR A 115 48.42 -9.03 7.35
N CYS A 116 48.57 -10.23 6.78
CA CYS A 116 49.68 -11.10 7.13
C CYS A 116 50.75 -10.95 6.06
N ARG A 117 51.80 -10.20 6.42
CA ARG A 117 53.13 -10.33 5.81
C ARG A 117 53.68 -11.71 6.17
N PRO A 118 54.28 -12.46 5.25
CA PRO A 118 55.35 -13.37 5.59
C PRO A 118 56.65 -12.56 5.65
N SER A 119 57.27 -12.55 6.82
CA SER A 119 58.70 -12.34 6.96
C SER A 119 59.38 -13.71 6.80
N ASP A 120 60.53 -13.69 6.11
CA ASP A 120 61.48 -14.77 5.81
C ASP A 120 61.08 -15.81 4.75
#